data_AF-A0A1C5JXM4-F1
#
_entry.id   AF-A0A1C5JXM4-F1
#
_cell.length_a   1.000
_cell.length_b   1.000
_cell.length_c   1.000
_cell.angle_alpha   90.00
_cell.angle_beta   90.00
_cell.angle_gamma   90.00
#
_symmetry.space_group_name_H-M   'P 1'
#
loop_
_entity.id
_entity.type
_entity.pdbx_description
1 polymer ?
#
loop_
_entity_poly.entity_id
_entity_poly.type
_entity_poly.pdbx_seq_one_letter_code
_entity_poly.pdbx_strand_id
1 'polypeptide(L)'
;MSRRLAEHAKRYPPVDITLPWGTSTGEPRTVPLYLTTPAGTALSRTAFNSGVWKRAIRATGVPDNRHNGMHVLRHTYASVLLDAGESVKALSAYLGHSDPGFTLRIYTHLLPASEDRTRRAIDHAFADDPQTPDGLETA
;
A
#
# COMPACT_ATOMS: atom_id res chain seq x y z
N MET A 1 12.77 0.75 9.69
CA MET A 1 11.88 1.90 10.00
C MET A 1 12.27 3.08 9.13
N SER A 2 11.32 3.80 8.52
CA SER A 2 11.63 4.93 7.63
C SER A 2 12.41 6.03 8.35
N ARG A 3 13.45 6.59 7.72
CA ARG A 3 14.25 7.72 8.25
C ARG A 3 13.34 8.88 8.69
N ARG A 4 12.28 9.17 7.93
CA ARG A 4 11.35 10.25 8.27
C ARG A 4 10.58 10.00 9.56
N LEU A 5 10.21 8.74 9.84
CA LEU A 5 9.51 8.40 11.08
C LEU A 5 10.44 8.51 12.29
N ALA A 6 11.71 8.11 12.14
CA ALA A 6 12.72 8.27 13.18
C ALA A 6 12.99 9.75 13.50
N GLU A 7 13.12 10.62 12.49
CA GLU A 7 13.26 12.07 12.71
C GLU A 7 12.00 12.68 13.33
N HIS A 8 10.82 12.26 12.89
CA HIS A 8 9.57 12.69 13.50
C HIS A 8 9.51 12.34 14.99
N ALA A 9 9.93 11.13 15.37
CA ALA A 9 9.96 10.67 16.76
C ALA A 9 10.89 11.50 17.66
N LYS A 10 11.94 12.12 17.12
CA LYS A 10 12.80 13.03 17.89
C LYS A 10 12.08 14.32 18.26
N ARG A 11 11.24 14.83 17.37
CA ARG A 11 10.49 16.09 17.57
C ARG A 11 9.17 15.87 18.31
N TYR A 12 8.55 14.71 18.10
CA TYR A 12 7.29 14.28 18.68
C TYR A 12 7.48 12.88 19.25
N PRO A 13 7.99 12.77 20.48
CA PRO A 13 8.23 11.48 21.12
C PRO A 13 6.94 10.63 21.17
N PRO A 14 7.00 9.33 20.83
CA PRO A 14 5.87 8.44 21.01
C PRO A 14 5.40 8.42 22.45
N VAL A 15 4.10 8.25 22.65
CA VAL A 15 3.48 8.21 23.98
C VAL A 15 3.05 6.78 24.29
N ASP A 16 3.46 6.28 25.45
CA ASP A 16 3.04 4.96 25.92
C ASP A 16 1.60 4.99 26.40
N ILE A 17 0.77 4.14 25.80
CA ILE A 17 -0.65 4.04 26.14
C ILE A 17 -1.04 2.58 26.40
N THR A 18 -1.72 2.36 27.52
CA THR A 18 -2.26 1.07 27.93
C THR A 18 -3.75 1.01 27.62
N LEU A 19 -4.15 0.13 26.70
CA LEU A 19 -5.55 -0.12 26.36
C LEU A 19 -5.75 -1.62 26.03
N PRO A 20 -6.99 -2.13 26.11
CA PRO A 20 -7.32 -3.46 25.60
C PRO A 20 -7.36 -3.40 24.06
N TRP A 21 -6.19 -3.50 23.43
CA TRP A 21 -6.07 -3.40 21.98
C TRP A 21 -6.68 -4.63 21.29
N GLY A 22 -7.42 -4.41 20.20
CA GLY A 22 -8.05 -5.48 19.41
C GLY A 22 -9.50 -5.72 19.82
N THR A 23 -9.77 -6.02 21.09
CA THR A 23 -11.13 -6.20 21.63
C THR A 23 -11.33 -5.32 22.86
N SER A 24 -12.53 -4.75 23.03
CA SER A 24 -12.84 -3.87 24.16
C SER A 24 -12.72 -4.51 25.53
N THR A 25 -12.73 -5.85 25.60
CA THR A 25 -12.64 -6.66 26.82
C THR A 25 -11.35 -7.50 26.87
N GLY A 26 -10.39 -7.24 25.98
CA GLY A 26 -9.11 -7.96 25.98
C GLY A 26 -8.18 -7.51 27.10
N GLU A 27 -7.08 -8.24 27.28
CA GLU A 27 -6.04 -7.85 28.23
C GLU A 27 -5.37 -6.52 27.80
N PRO A 28 -5.30 -5.52 28.70
CA PRO A 28 -4.61 -4.27 28.40
C PRO A 28 -3.12 -4.51 28.16
N ARG A 29 -2.58 -3.93 27.09
CA ARG A 29 -1.13 -3.90 26.84
C ARG A 29 -0.67 -2.48 26.57
N THR A 30 0.52 -2.16 27.04
CA THR A 30 1.17 -0.86 26.76
C THR A 30 1.83 -0.91 25.39
N VAL A 31 1.55 0.07 24.55
CA VAL A 31 2.22 0.24 23.26
C VAL A 31 2.60 1.71 23.05
N PRO A 32 3.75 1.99 22.40
CA PRO A 32 4.12 3.35 22.04
C PRO A 32 3.30 3.82 20.83
N LEU A 33 2.54 4.89 20.99
CA LEU A 33 1.79 5.52 19.92
C LEU A 33 2.51 6.74 19.35
N TYR A 34 2.69 6.75 18.04
CA TYR A 34 3.23 7.90 17.30
C TYR A 34 2.17 8.98 17.02
N LEU A 35 0.89 8.61 17.01
CA LEU A 35 -0.22 9.52 16.74
C LEU A 35 -1.16 9.55 17.95
N THR A 36 -1.16 10.68 18.64
CA THR A 36 -1.98 10.93 19.82
C THR A 36 -2.74 12.24 19.69
N THR A 37 -3.73 12.42 20.57
CA THR A 37 -4.36 13.73 20.75
C THR A 37 -3.40 14.70 21.46
N PRO A 38 -3.66 16.02 21.45
CA PRO A 38 -2.90 16.97 22.26
C PRO A 38 -2.89 16.66 23.76
N ALA A 39 -3.87 15.89 24.25
CA ALA A 39 -3.94 15.43 25.63
C ALA A 39 -3.13 14.13 25.88
N GLY A 40 -2.38 13.63 24.89
CA GLY A 40 -1.58 12.41 25.01
C GLY A 40 -2.38 11.11 24.99
N THR A 41 -3.64 11.15 24.55
CA THR A 41 -4.50 9.96 24.48
C THR A 41 -4.54 9.34 23.08
N ALA A 42 -5.02 8.09 22.99
CA ALA A 42 -5.16 7.39 21.72
C ALA A 42 -6.11 8.16 20.78
N LEU A 43 -5.65 8.38 19.55
CA LEU A 43 -6.41 9.12 18.56
C LEU A 43 -7.51 8.23 17.95
N SER A 44 -8.77 8.59 18.18
CA SER A 44 -9.91 7.85 17.60
C SER A 44 -10.12 8.21 16.13
N ARG A 45 -10.72 7.28 15.36
CA ARG A 45 -11.11 7.52 13.97
C ARG A 45 -11.97 8.78 13.82
N THR A 46 -12.93 8.97 14.72
CA THR A 46 -13.86 10.11 14.67
C THR A 46 -13.13 11.42 14.92
N ALA A 47 -12.28 11.48 15.94
CA ALA A 47 -11.50 12.68 16.27
C ALA A 47 -10.50 13.04 15.16
N PHE A 48 -9.82 12.05 14.59
CA PHE A 48 -8.94 12.27 13.44
C PHE A 48 -9.71 12.78 12.22
N ASN A 49 -10.85 12.16 11.90
CA ASN A 49 -11.63 12.52 10.73
C ASN A 49 -12.15 13.97 10.81
N SER A 50 -12.74 14.36 11.93
CA SER A 50 -13.30 15.71 12.11
C SER A 50 -12.21 16.77 12.34
N GLY A 51 -11.21 16.45 13.15
CA GLY A 51 -10.18 17.39 13.60
C GLY A 51 -9.03 17.59 12.62
N VAL A 52 -8.65 16.55 11.88
CA VAL A 52 -7.48 16.57 10.99
C VAL A 52 -7.89 16.43 9.53
N TRP A 53 -8.52 15.31 9.16
CA TRP A 53 -8.78 14.99 7.75
C TRP A 53 -9.68 16.01 7.06
N LYS A 54 -10.85 16.28 7.65
CA LYS A 54 -11.82 17.23 7.08
C LYS A 54 -11.25 18.65 6.96
N ARG A 55 -10.34 19.05 7.85
CA ARG A 55 -9.64 20.34 7.73
C ARG A 55 -8.65 20.32 6.58
N ALA A 56 -7.88 19.24 6.46
CA ALA A 56 -6.92 19.06 5.38
C ALA A 56 -7.59 19.06 4.01
N ILE A 57 -8.67 18.29 3.80
CA ILE A 57 -9.34 18.21 2.49
C ILE A 57 -9.98 19.55 2.08
N ARG A 58 -10.55 20.30 3.03
CA ARG A 58 -11.08 21.65 2.75
C ARG A 58 -9.99 22.63 2.36
N ALA A 59 -8.79 22.50 2.92
CA ALA A 59 -7.66 23.37 2.60
C ALA A 59 -7.12 23.13 1.18
N THR A 60 -7.42 22.00 0.52
CA THR A 60 -6.97 21.72 -0.84
C THR A 60 -7.96 22.17 -1.92
N GLY A 61 -9.17 22.60 -1.55
CA GLY A 61 -10.25 22.89 -2.50
C GLY A 61 -10.94 21.66 -3.09
N VAL A 62 -10.55 20.45 -2.67
CA VAL A 62 -11.21 19.20 -3.09
C VAL A 62 -12.56 19.04 -2.35
N PRO A 63 -13.64 18.61 -3.02
CA PRO A 63 -14.93 18.40 -2.36
C PRO A 63 -14.85 17.42 -1.18
N ASP A 64 -15.29 17.85 0.01
CA ASP A 64 -15.41 17.01 1.22
C ASP A 64 -16.64 16.09 1.11
N ASN A 65 -16.49 15.00 0.37
CA ASN A 65 -17.51 13.97 0.21
C ASN A 65 -16.95 12.58 0.54
N ARG A 66 -17.82 11.56 0.57
CA ARG A 66 -17.42 10.19 0.91
C ARG A 66 -16.35 9.61 -0.02
N HIS A 67 -16.35 10.01 -1.30
CA HIS A 67 -15.38 9.54 -2.29
C HIS A 67 -13.96 10.05 -1.97
N ASN A 68 -13.85 11.30 -1.51
CA ASN A 68 -12.59 11.94 -1.13
C ASN A 68 -12.25 11.75 0.36
N GLY A 69 -12.73 10.67 0.97
CA GLY A 69 -12.36 10.28 2.33
C GLY A 69 -10.92 9.76 2.42
N MET A 70 -10.43 9.48 3.63
CA MET A 70 -9.07 8.98 3.89
C MET A 70 -8.65 7.76 3.03
N HIS A 71 -9.61 6.93 2.62
CA HIS A 71 -9.35 5.77 1.76
C HIS A 71 -8.73 6.16 0.41
N VAL A 72 -8.92 7.40 -0.07
CA VAL A 72 -8.28 7.89 -1.29
C VAL A 72 -6.75 7.78 -1.21
N LEU A 73 -6.14 8.03 -0.04
CA LEU A 73 -4.69 7.91 0.12
C LEU A 73 -4.20 6.48 -0.06
N ARG A 74 -5.01 5.50 0.37
CA ARG A 74 -4.72 4.08 0.16
C ARG A 74 -4.83 3.70 -1.32
N HIS A 75 -5.82 4.25 -2.03
CA HIS A 75 -5.94 4.07 -3.48
C HIS A 75 -4.78 4.72 -4.22
N THR A 76 -4.35 5.92 -3.83
CA THR A 76 -3.16 6.59 -4.40
C THR A 76 -1.91 5.74 -4.22
N TYR A 77 -1.66 5.21 -3.00
CA TYR A 77 -0.52 4.34 -2.74
C TYR A 77 -0.52 3.10 -3.64
N ALA A 78 -1.68 2.43 -3.76
CA ALA A 78 -1.82 1.28 -4.63
C ALA A 78 -1.59 1.62 -6.10
N SER A 79 -2.14 2.74 -6.57
CA SER A 79 -2.00 3.20 -7.95
C SER A 79 -0.54 3.47 -8.30
N VAL A 80 0.18 4.18 -7.44
CA VAL A 80 1.60 4.50 -7.63
C VAL A 80 2.46 3.23 -7.69
N LEU A 81 2.19 2.23 -6.85
CA LEU A 81 2.96 0.99 -6.86
C LEU A 81 2.70 0.15 -8.12
N LEU A 82 1.44 0.05 -8.57
CA LEU A 82 1.13 -0.70 -9.78
C LEU A 82 1.66 -0.03 -11.03
N ASP A 83 1.61 1.30 -11.09
CA ASP A 83 2.21 2.08 -12.18
C ASP A 83 3.73 1.87 -12.25
N ALA A 84 4.40 1.76 -11.09
CA ALA A 84 5.81 1.40 -10.97
C ALA A 84 6.12 -0.08 -11.31
N GLY A 85 5.12 -0.89 -11.66
CA GLY A 85 5.29 -2.29 -12.07
C GLY A 85 5.33 -3.30 -10.93
N GLU A 86 4.92 -2.91 -9.71
CA GLU A 86 4.88 -3.82 -8.57
C GLU A 86 3.85 -4.94 -8.78
N SER A 87 4.13 -6.12 -8.23
CA SER A 87 3.21 -7.25 -8.34
C SER A 87 1.96 -7.05 -7.47
N VAL A 88 0.80 -7.51 -7.97
CA VAL A 88 -0.47 -7.48 -7.21
C VAL A 88 -0.36 -8.25 -5.89
N LYS A 89 0.45 -9.32 -5.87
CA LYS A 89 0.73 -10.11 -4.66
C LYS A 89 1.48 -9.28 -3.60
N ALA A 90 2.55 -8.60 -3.98
CA ALA A 90 3.31 -7.74 -3.08
C ALA A 90 2.45 -6.57 -2.59
N LEU A 91 1.71 -5.92 -3.50
CA LEU A 91 0.76 -4.87 -3.14
C LEU A 91 -0.27 -5.37 -2.11
N SER A 92 -0.84 -6.56 -2.31
CA SER A 92 -1.79 -7.16 -1.37
C SER A 92 -1.18 -7.33 0.03
N ALA A 93 0.07 -7.78 0.11
CA ALA A 93 0.79 -7.92 1.36
C ALA A 93 1.04 -6.56 2.04
N TYR A 94 1.48 -5.54 1.29
CA TYR A 94 1.70 -4.18 1.82
C TYR A 94 0.41 -3.52 2.32
N LEU A 95 -0.69 -3.78 1.62
CA LEU A 95 -2.01 -3.30 2.01
C LEU A 95 -2.57 -4.10 3.20
N GLY A 96 -2.06 -5.29 3.48
CA GLY A 96 -2.59 -6.17 4.53
C GLY A 96 -3.93 -6.81 4.16
N HIS A 97 -4.18 -7.03 2.87
CA HIS A 97 -5.35 -7.79 2.43
C HIS A 97 -5.08 -9.29 2.60
N SER A 98 -5.95 -9.98 3.34
CA SER A 98 -5.90 -11.43 3.52
C SER A 98 -6.22 -12.21 2.23
N ASP A 99 -6.99 -11.61 1.31
CA ASP A 99 -7.31 -12.15 -0.01
C ASP A 99 -6.67 -11.29 -1.12
N PRO A 100 -5.64 -11.78 -1.82
CA PRO A 100 -5.08 -11.11 -3.00
C PRO A 100 -6.07 -10.90 -4.14
N GLY A 101 -7.09 -11.76 -4.26
CA GLY A 101 -8.18 -11.59 -5.22
C GLY A 101 -8.99 -10.32 -4.98
N PHE A 102 -9.11 -9.87 -3.72
CA PHE A 102 -9.72 -8.58 -3.39
C PHE A 102 -8.88 -7.41 -3.94
N THR A 103 -7.56 -7.45 -3.78
CA THR A 103 -6.64 -6.44 -4.34
C THR A 103 -6.76 -6.39 -5.86
N LEU A 104 -6.75 -7.55 -6.51
CA LEU A 104 -6.89 -7.64 -7.96
C LEU A 104 -8.21 -7.00 -8.42
N ARG A 105 -9.36 -7.44 -7.88
CA ARG A 105 -10.68 -6.86 -8.24
C ARG A 105 -10.75 -5.34 -8.12
N ILE A 106 -10.11 -4.76 -7.11
CA ILE A 106 -10.13 -3.31 -6.89
C ILE A 106 -9.20 -2.56 -7.85
N TYR A 107 -8.04 -3.12 -8.20
CA TYR A 107 -6.99 -2.37 -8.89
C TYR A 107 -6.62 -2.89 -10.28
N THR A 108 -7.26 -3.94 -10.81
CA THR A 108 -6.98 -4.47 -12.16
C THR A 108 -7.04 -3.39 -13.24
N HIS A 109 -7.95 -2.42 -13.12
CA HIS A 109 -8.10 -1.33 -14.08
C HIS A 109 -6.89 -0.37 -14.15
N LEU A 110 -5.97 -0.45 -13.19
CA LEU A 110 -4.73 0.32 -13.16
C LEU A 110 -3.54 -0.46 -13.72
N LEU A 111 -3.70 -1.77 -13.98
CA LEU A 111 -2.64 -2.55 -14.57
C LEU A 111 -2.46 -2.09 -16.02
N PRO A 112 -1.26 -1.62 -16.41
CA PRO A 112 -1.01 -1.22 -17.78
C PRO A 112 -1.27 -2.42 -18.70
N ALA A 113 -2.00 -2.19 -19.79
CA ALA A 113 -2.29 -3.20 -20.80
C ALA A 113 -0.99 -3.91 -21.20
N SER A 114 -0.92 -5.20 -20.89
CA SER A 114 0.34 -5.94 -20.91
C SER A 114 0.57 -6.67 -22.24
N GLU A 115 -0.34 -6.58 -23.21
CA GLU A 115 -0.27 -7.40 -24.44
C GLU A 115 1.09 -7.31 -25.13
N ASP A 116 1.61 -6.09 -25.36
CA ASP A 116 2.91 -5.89 -25.99
C ASP A 116 4.09 -6.27 -25.09
N ARG A 117 3.93 -6.20 -23.77
CA ARG A 117 4.96 -6.64 -22.81
C ARG A 117 5.01 -8.17 -22.77
N THR A 118 3.86 -8.81 -22.76
CA THR A 118 3.70 -10.27 -22.78
C THR A 118 4.27 -10.84 -24.07
N ARG A 119 3.94 -10.24 -25.23
CA ARG A 119 4.48 -10.67 -26.52
C ARG A 119 6.02 -10.61 -26.54
N ARG A 120 6.59 -9.47 -26.17
CA ARG A 120 8.06 -9.29 -26.09
C ARG A 120 8.74 -10.26 -25.12
N ALA A 121 8.10 -10.57 -23.99
CA ALA A 121 8.66 -11.51 -23.02
C ALA A 121 8.70 -12.95 -23.57
N ILE A 122 7.66 -13.36 -24.31
CA ILE A 122 7.61 -14.64 -25.00
C ILE A 122 8.63 -14.67 -26.14
N ASP A 123 8.67 -13.64 -26.99
CA ASP A 123 9.64 -13.55 -28.08
C ASP A 123 11.08 -13.66 -27.56
N HIS A 124 11.41 -12.98 -26.45
CA HIS A 124 12.73 -13.10 -25.81
C HIS A 124 12.99 -14.49 -25.24
N ALA A 125 12.01 -15.14 -24.62
CA ALA A 125 12.18 -16.48 -24.05
C ALA A 125 12.45 -17.55 -25.13
N PHE A 126 11.96 -17.32 -26.35
CA PHE A 126 12.13 -18.24 -27.49
C PHE A 126 13.17 -17.76 -28.53
N ALA A 127 13.82 -16.60 -28.32
CA ALA A 127 14.85 -16.09 -29.22
C ALA A 127 16.21 -16.82 -29.07
N ASP A 128 16.41 -17.61 -28.01
CA ASP A 128 17.63 -18.40 -27.77
C ASP A 128 17.48 -19.87 -28.24
N ASP A 129 17.01 -20.10 -29.47
CA ASP A 129 17.26 -21.35 -30.19
C ASP A 129 18.23 -21.09 -31.35
N PRO A 130 19.56 -21.08 -31.09
CA PRO A 130 20.52 -21.13 -32.17
C PRO A 130 20.43 -22.53 -32.74
N GLN A 131 19.98 -22.64 -34.00
CA GLN A 131 20.06 -23.85 -34.79
C GLN A 131 21.34 -24.63 -34.46
N THR A 132 21.20 -25.71 -33.68
CA THR A 132 22.20 -26.77 -33.68
C THR A 132 22.01 -27.43 -35.03
N PRO A 133 22.94 -27.27 -35.99
CA PRO A 133 22.82 -27.96 -37.26
C PRO A 133 23.03 -29.44 -36.95
N ASP A 134 21.94 -30.19 -36.91
CA ASP A 134 21.95 -31.65 -36.78
C ASP A 134 22.42 -32.23 -38.11
N GLY A 135 23.71 -32.04 -38.40
CA GLY A 135 24.40 -32.53 -39.58
C GLY A 135 25.25 -33.72 -39.21
N LEU A 136 24.63 -34.88 -39.00
CA LEU A 136 25.36 -36.15 -39.08
C LEU A 136 25.69 -36.41 -40.55
N GLU A 137 26.92 -36.11 -40.96
CA GLU A 137 27.48 -36.62 -42.21
C GLU A 137 27.55 -38.15 -42.13
N THR A 138 26.65 -38.81 -42.83
CA THR A 138 26.79 -40.24 -43.17
C THR A 138 27.88 -40.38 -44.23
N ALA A 139 28.94 -41.10 -43.85
CA ALA A 139 30.01 -41.58 -44.73
C ALA A 139 29.56 -42.69 -45.68
#